data_AF-A0A960GGI1-F1
#
_entry.id   AF-A0A960GGI1-F1
#
_cell.length_a   1.000
_cell.length_b   1.000
_cell.length_c   1.000
_cell.angle_alpha   90.00
_cell.angle_beta   90.00
_cell.angle_gamma   90.00
#
_symmetry.space_group_name_H-M   'P 1'
#
loop_
_entity.id
_entity.type
_entity.pdbx_description
1 polymer ?
#
loop_
_entity_poly.entity_id
_entity_poly.type
_entity_poly.pdbx_seq_one_letter_code
_entity_poly.pdbx_strand_id
1 'polypeptide(L)'
;MFAGRSAAAGRSGKVPWPIRGILAGAAGVTAMTLAYTALRRLRGGQPTSGAATLADGTPVVGLSGQLGLDYDDTVVPGRIVISILHLPSVIGQHPDDVALALRWGYGSVFGLAHVGLREMLGEPWASVLFGGTLLSVTFTMFPLLGHTPPPSQWPADVILTALGTHVAYVVAAALTDDVLR
;
A
#
# COMPACT_ATOMS: atom_id res chain seq x y z
N MET A 1 -15.54 -46.26 37.43
CA MET A 1 -14.18 -45.87 36.99
C MET A 1 -14.29 -45.43 35.53
N PHE A 2 -14.02 -44.13 35.29
CA PHE A 2 -13.96 -43.37 34.03
C PHE A 2 -15.16 -43.28 33.07
N ALA A 3 -15.86 -42.16 33.18
CA ALA A 3 -16.63 -41.53 32.12
C ALA A 3 -15.68 -41.00 31.02
N GLY A 4 -15.79 -41.53 29.80
CA GLY A 4 -15.15 -40.98 28.62
C GLY A 4 -15.94 -39.80 28.08
N ARG A 5 -15.67 -38.60 28.58
CA ARG A 5 -16.06 -37.36 27.91
C ARG A 5 -15.26 -37.25 26.61
N SER A 6 -15.84 -37.65 25.48
CA SER A 6 -15.38 -37.20 24.17
C SER A 6 -15.74 -35.72 24.00
N ALA A 7 -14.92 -34.86 24.58
CA ALA A 7 -14.82 -33.48 24.16
C ALA A 7 -14.13 -33.46 22.79
N ALA A 8 -14.91 -33.65 21.73
CA ALA A 8 -14.51 -33.21 20.40
C ALA A 8 -14.57 -31.68 20.40
N ALA A 9 -13.55 -31.06 21.00
CA ALA A 9 -13.29 -29.64 20.86
C ALA A 9 -13.15 -29.34 19.37
N GLY A 10 -14.05 -28.51 18.85
CA GLY A 10 -13.98 -28.00 17.50
C GLY A 10 -12.62 -27.36 17.27
N ARG A 11 -11.85 -27.91 16.32
CA ARG A 11 -10.65 -27.26 15.81
C ARG A 11 -11.12 -25.98 15.10
N SER A 12 -11.07 -24.82 15.75
CA SER A 12 -11.12 -23.56 15.02
C SER A 12 -9.86 -23.53 14.15
N GLY A 13 -10.02 -23.78 12.86
CA GLY A 13 -8.91 -23.83 11.93
C GLY A 13 -8.34 -22.43 11.77
N LYS A 14 -7.20 -22.16 12.41
CA LYS A 14 -6.43 -20.93 12.19
C LYS A 14 -6.05 -20.82 10.72
N VAL A 15 -6.23 -19.64 10.13
CA VAL A 15 -5.87 -19.41 8.73
C VAL A 15 -4.33 -19.50 8.60
N PRO A 16 -3.79 -20.24 7.61
CA PRO A 16 -2.35 -20.30 7.38
C PRO A 16 -1.75 -18.91 7.16
N TRP A 17 -0.57 -18.64 7.74
CA TRP A 17 0.07 -17.32 7.70
C TRP A 17 0.25 -16.72 6.29
N PRO A 18 0.53 -17.48 5.20
CA PRO A 18 0.67 -16.87 3.88
C PRO A 18 -0.68 -16.35 3.36
N ILE A 19 -1.76 -17.07 3.66
CA ILE A 19 -3.13 -16.67 3.29
C ILE A 19 -3.51 -15.42 4.08
N ARG A 20 -3.21 -15.38 5.39
CA ARG A 20 -3.41 -14.16 6.19
C ARG A 20 -2.64 -12.98 5.62
N GLY A 21 -1.38 -13.16 5.22
CA GLY A 21 -0.57 -12.11 4.64
C GLY A 21 -1.15 -11.55 3.33
N ILE A 22 -1.58 -12.42 2.41
CA ILE A 22 -2.23 -11.97 1.17
C ILE A 22 -3.51 -11.18 1.47
N LEU A 23 -4.35 -11.69 2.38
CA LEU A 23 -5.60 -11.02 2.77
C LEU A 23 -5.34 -9.69 3.50
N ALA A 24 -4.35 -9.64 4.38
CA ALA A 24 -3.93 -8.43 5.07
C ALA A 24 -3.39 -7.37 4.10
N GLY A 25 -2.60 -7.78 3.11
CA GLY A 25 -2.13 -6.88 2.05
C GLY A 25 -3.27 -6.33 1.20
N ALA A 26 -4.20 -7.20 0.77
CA ALA A 26 -5.39 -6.79 0.02
C ALA A 26 -6.28 -5.83 0.83
N ALA A 27 -6.46 -6.08 2.12
CA ALA A 27 -7.17 -5.17 3.03
C ALA A 27 -6.45 -3.83 3.17
N GLY A 28 -5.11 -3.83 3.27
CA GLY A 28 -4.28 -2.63 3.28
C GLY A 28 -4.46 -1.78 2.03
N VAL A 29 -4.36 -2.37 0.84
CA VAL A 29 -4.60 -1.67 -0.44
C VAL A 29 -6.02 -1.11 -0.53
N THR A 30 -7.01 -1.88 -0.07
CA THR A 30 -8.41 -1.45 -0.02
C THR A 30 -8.56 -0.21 0.88
N ALA A 31 -8.03 -0.27 2.09
CA ALA A 31 -8.09 0.83 3.05
C ALA A 31 -7.39 2.09 2.53
N MET A 32 -6.23 1.91 1.89
CA MET A 32 -5.50 3.01 1.26
C MET A 32 -6.32 3.67 0.14
N THR A 33 -6.96 2.87 -0.71
CA THR A 33 -7.84 3.36 -1.79
C THR A 33 -9.07 4.10 -1.26
N LEU A 34 -9.68 3.59 -0.18
CA LEU A 34 -10.77 4.27 0.51
C LEU A 34 -10.30 5.57 1.17
N ALA A 35 -9.09 5.61 1.73
CA ALA A 35 -8.50 6.82 2.30
C ALA A 35 -8.33 7.92 1.23
N TYR A 36 -7.80 7.57 0.05
CA TYR A 36 -7.74 8.52 -1.08
C TYR A 36 -9.13 9.02 -1.46
N THR A 37 -10.11 8.12 -1.57
CA THR A 37 -11.49 8.48 -1.92
C THR A 37 -12.11 9.42 -0.88
N ALA A 38 -11.90 9.14 0.42
CA ALA A 38 -12.38 9.97 1.52
C ALA A 38 -11.69 11.35 1.50
N LEU A 39 -10.37 11.41 1.32
CA LEU A 39 -9.63 12.67 1.24
C LEU A 39 -10.09 13.54 0.06
N ARG A 40 -10.35 12.95 -1.12
CA ARG A 40 -10.93 13.70 -2.25
C ARG A 40 -12.29 14.31 -1.91
N ARG A 41 -13.17 13.52 -1.26
CA ARG A 41 -14.50 13.99 -0.84
C ARG A 41 -14.43 15.10 0.19
N LEU A 42 -13.57 14.94 1.20
CA LEU A 42 -13.39 15.92 2.27
C LEU A 42 -12.82 17.25 1.75
N ARG A 43 -12.05 17.22 0.65
CA ARG A 43 -11.44 18.41 0.06
C ARG A 43 -12.37 19.20 -0.86
N GLY A 44 -13.51 18.65 -1.31
CA GLY A 44 -14.66 19.40 -1.80
C GLY A 44 -14.41 20.51 -2.84
N GLY A 45 -13.37 20.40 -3.68
CA GLY A 45 -13.03 21.41 -4.70
C GLY A 45 -11.98 22.45 -4.30
N GLN A 46 -11.37 22.34 -3.11
CA GLN A 46 -10.17 23.11 -2.77
C GLN A 46 -9.02 22.75 -3.72
N PRO A 47 -8.25 23.73 -4.24
CA PRO A 47 -7.07 23.44 -5.05
C PRO A 47 -6.05 22.66 -4.21
N THR A 48 -5.74 21.42 -4.62
CA THR A 48 -4.60 20.67 -4.05
C THR A 48 -3.37 20.96 -4.87
N SER A 49 -2.21 21.07 -4.22
CA SER A 49 -0.95 21.15 -4.97
C SER A 49 -0.68 19.81 -5.66
N GLY A 50 -1.01 18.70 -4.98
CA GLY A 50 -0.98 17.34 -5.51
C GLY A 50 0.39 16.89 -6.04
N ALA A 51 0.48 15.63 -6.42
CA ALA A 51 1.56 15.13 -7.26
C ALA A 51 1.30 15.54 -8.71
N ALA A 52 1.84 16.70 -9.10
CA ALA A 52 1.55 17.31 -10.40
C ALA A 52 2.58 16.99 -11.49
N THR A 53 3.87 16.90 -11.13
CA THR A 53 4.96 16.76 -12.09
C THR A 53 6.05 15.84 -11.59
N LEU A 54 6.80 15.25 -12.52
CA LEU A 54 8.07 14.57 -12.27
C LEU A 54 9.19 15.60 -12.06
N ALA A 55 10.39 15.10 -11.70
CA ALA A 55 11.58 15.91 -11.50
C ALA A 55 12.01 16.71 -12.75
N ASP A 56 11.63 16.26 -13.95
CA ASP A 56 11.89 16.93 -15.23
C ASP A 56 10.77 17.90 -15.66
N GLY A 57 9.72 18.07 -14.85
CA GLY A 57 8.55 18.88 -15.15
C GLY A 57 7.47 18.17 -15.97
N THR A 58 7.65 16.90 -16.34
CA THR A 58 6.63 16.12 -17.05
C THR A 58 5.37 16.01 -16.19
N PRO A 59 4.17 16.34 -16.72
CA PRO A 59 2.94 16.21 -15.96
C PRO A 59 2.63 14.75 -15.65
N VAL A 60 2.14 14.50 -14.44
CA VAL A 60 1.69 13.17 -14.00
C VAL A 60 0.22 13.25 -13.61
N VAL A 61 -0.54 12.27 -14.08
CA VAL A 61 -1.97 12.13 -13.76
C VAL A 61 -2.12 11.08 -12.67
N GLY A 62 -3.02 11.36 -11.72
CA GLY A 62 -3.48 10.41 -10.72
C GLY A 62 -4.30 9.29 -11.34
N LEU A 63 -4.42 8.17 -10.62
CA LEU A 63 -5.10 6.95 -11.10
C LEU A 63 -6.59 7.15 -11.42
N SER A 64 -7.20 8.24 -10.96
CA SER A 64 -8.60 8.59 -11.25
C SER A 64 -8.77 9.64 -12.36
N GLY A 65 -7.73 9.92 -13.15
CA GLY A 65 -7.76 10.93 -14.22
C GLY A 65 -7.68 12.39 -13.75
N GLN A 66 -7.46 12.62 -12.45
CA GLN A 66 -7.27 13.93 -11.83
C GLN A 66 -5.81 14.06 -11.33
N LEU A 67 -5.40 15.23 -10.86
CA LEU A 67 -4.13 15.36 -10.11
C LEU A 67 -4.08 14.34 -8.96
N GLY A 68 -2.93 13.67 -8.82
CA GLY A 68 -2.71 12.73 -7.72
C GLY A 68 -2.67 13.46 -6.37
N LEU A 69 -3.24 12.87 -5.32
CA LEU A 69 -3.14 13.46 -3.98
C LEU A 69 -1.73 13.30 -3.38
N ASP A 70 -1.02 12.27 -3.80
CA ASP A 70 0.42 12.05 -3.64
C ASP A 70 0.93 11.22 -4.84
N TYR A 71 2.20 10.85 -4.84
CA TYR A 71 2.78 10.04 -5.93
C TYR A 71 2.31 8.58 -5.92
N ASP A 72 1.90 8.04 -4.77
CA ASP A 72 1.35 6.69 -4.67
C ASP A 72 -0.01 6.57 -5.38
N ASP A 73 -0.77 7.65 -5.38
CA ASP A 73 -2.05 7.82 -6.08
C ASP A 73 -1.90 8.14 -7.58
N THR A 74 -0.72 7.92 -8.15
CA THR A 74 -0.43 8.10 -9.58
C THR A 74 0.08 6.82 -10.22
N VAL A 75 0.48 6.90 -11.49
CA VAL A 75 1.15 5.82 -12.22
C VAL A 75 2.58 5.52 -11.72
N VAL A 76 3.15 6.35 -10.83
CA VAL A 76 4.55 6.24 -10.37
C VAL A 76 4.90 4.85 -9.81
N PRO A 77 4.13 4.23 -8.90
CA PRO A 77 4.43 2.88 -8.40
C PRO A 77 4.49 1.84 -9.52
N GLY A 78 3.58 1.92 -10.50
CA GLY A 78 3.59 1.04 -11.67
C GLY A 78 4.87 1.19 -12.50
N ARG A 79 5.34 2.42 -12.71
CA ARG A 79 6.61 2.70 -13.41
C ARG A 79 7.82 2.10 -12.69
N ILE A 80 7.87 2.20 -11.37
CA ILE A 80 8.94 1.62 -10.56
C ILE A 80 8.98 0.11 -10.74
N VAL A 81 7.83 -0.56 -10.66
CA VAL A 81 7.75 -2.01 -10.85
C VAL A 81 8.16 -2.42 -12.25
N ILE A 82 7.70 -1.71 -13.29
CA ILE A 82 8.11 -1.96 -14.68
C ILE A 82 9.63 -1.79 -14.84
N SER A 83 10.21 -0.76 -14.23
CA SER A 83 11.66 -0.49 -14.25
C SER A 83 12.46 -1.62 -13.59
N ILE A 84 12.03 -2.09 -12.42
CA ILE A 84 12.69 -3.20 -11.70
C ILE A 84 12.57 -4.51 -12.47
N LEU A 85 11.36 -4.83 -12.95
CA LEU A 85 11.08 -6.11 -13.61
C LEU A 85 11.46 -6.12 -15.10
N HIS A 86 11.97 -5.01 -15.64
CA HIS A 86 12.33 -4.84 -17.05
C HIS A 86 11.18 -5.25 -17.99
N LEU A 87 9.93 -4.99 -17.59
CA LEU A 87 8.76 -5.39 -18.37
C LEU A 87 8.64 -4.51 -19.63
N PRO A 88 8.20 -5.08 -20.77
CA PRO A 88 8.06 -4.32 -22.00
C PRO A 88 7.05 -3.18 -21.81
N SER A 89 7.45 -1.97 -22.22
CA SER A 89 6.64 -0.73 -22.15
C SER A 89 5.30 -0.81 -22.90
N VAL A 90 5.11 -1.84 -23.74
CA VAL A 90 3.87 -2.15 -24.47
C VAL A 90 2.71 -2.51 -23.52
N ILE A 91 3.00 -2.95 -22.31
CA ILE A 91 1.98 -3.11 -21.25
C ILE A 91 1.37 -1.72 -20.88
N GLY A 92 2.00 -0.60 -21.24
CA GLY A 92 1.54 0.76 -20.97
C GLY A 92 0.42 1.33 -21.86
N GLN A 93 -0.29 0.52 -22.67
CA GLN A 93 -1.42 1.02 -23.48
C GLN A 93 -2.66 1.39 -22.64
N HIS A 94 -2.78 0.85 -21.42
CA HIS A 94 -3.74 1.26 -20.39
C HIS A 94 -2.99 1.50 -19.07
N PRO A 95 -2.33 2.66 -18.91
CA PRO A 95 -1.42 2.91 -17.78
C PRO A 95 -2.13 2.82 -16.42
N ASP A 96 -3.43 3.13 -16.37
CA ASP A 96 -4.23 3.13 -15.15
C ASP A 96 -4.57 1.70 -14.69
N ASP A 97 -5.00 0.83 -15.62
CA ASP A 97 -5.36 -0.57 -15.30
C ASP A 97 -4.14 -1.38 -14.85
N VAL A 98 -2.99 -1.13 -15.48
CA VAL A 98 -1.74 -1.79 -15.13
C VAL A 98 -1.21 -1.28 -13.80
N ALA A 99 -1.26 0.03 -13.55
CA ALA A 99 -0.88 0.58 -12.26
C ALA A 99 -1.78 0.05 -11.13
N LEU A 100 -3.09 -0.10 -11.39
CA LEU A 100 -4.04 -0.67 -10.44
C LEU A 100 -3.74 -2.16 -10.20
N ALA A 101 -3.60 -2.97 -11.25
CA ALA A 101 -3.31 -4.40 -11.15
C ALA A 101 -1.99 -4.66 -10.43
N LEU A 102 -0.94 -3.90 -10.75
CA LEU A 102 0.33 -3.95 -10.05
C LEU A 102 0.16 -3.58 -8.58
N ARG A 103 -0.58 -2.50 -8.28
CA ARG A 103 -0.87 -2.05 -6.91
C ARG A 103 -1.57 -3.09 -6.06
N TRP A 104 -2.54 -3.80 -6.61
CA TRP A 104 -3.18 -4.93 -5.94
C TRP A 104 -2.22 -6.12 -5.81
N GLY A 105 -1.44 -6.42 -6.85
CA GLY A 105 -0.48 -7.51 -6.87
C GLY A 105 0.63 -7.34 -5.83
N TYR A 106 1.43 -6.27 -5.92
CA TYR A 106 2.52 -6.03 -4.98
C TYR A 106 2.01 -5.72 -3.58
N GLY A 107 0.87 -5.04 -3.43
CA GLY A 107 0.28 -4.77 -2.11
C GLY A 107 -0.10 -6.06 -1.38
N SER A 108 -0.70 -7.02 -2.09
CA SER A 108 -0.97 -8.34 -1.53
C SER A 108 0.32 -9.07 -1.10
N VAL A 109 1.40 -8.93 -1.88
CA VAL A 109 2.72 -9.48 -1.52
C VAL A 109 3.32 -8.78 -0.30
N PHE A 110 3.18 -7.46 -0.17
CA PHE A 110 3.66 -6.72 1.01
C PHE A 110 2.98 -7.16 2.30
N GLY A 111 1.73 -7.63 2.25
CA GLY A 111 1.07 -8.21 3.41
C GLY A 111 1.77 -9.48 3.95
N LEU A 112 2.44 -10.27 3.09
CA LEU A 112 3.29 -11.38 3.54
C LEU A 112 4.46 -10.88 4.39
N ALA A 113 5.05 -9.73 4.02
CA ALA A 113 6.15 -9.15 4.76
C ALA A 113 5.72 -8.67 6.15
N HIS A 114 4.55 -8.03 6.26
CA HIS A 114 4.00 -7.63 7.56
C HIS A 114 3.73 -8.85 8.47
N VAL A 115 3.00 -9.86 7.96
CA VAL A 115 2.69 -11.06 8.76
C VAL A 115 3.95 -11.84 9.12
N GLY A 116 4.92 -11.94 8.21
CA GLY A 116 6.24 -12.52 8.49
C GLY A 116 6.99 -11.78 9.59
N LEU A 117 7.03 -10.44 9.54
CA LEU A 117 7.61 -9.62 10.60
C LEU A 117 6.89 -9.82 11.93
N ARG A 118 5.56 -10.00 11.91
CA ARG A 118 4.77 -10.23 13.12
C ARG A 118 5.06 -11.57 13.78
N GLU A 119 5.29 -12.63 13.01
CA GLU A 119 5.72 -13.92 13.57
C GLU A 119 7.13 -13.84 14.19
N MET A 120 7.98 -12.92 13.73
CA MET A 120 9.34 -12.73 14.26
C MET A 120 9.43 -11.79 15.46
N LEU A 121 8.69 -10.68 15.44
CA LEU A 121 8.89 -9.54 16.35
C LEU A 121 7.65 -9.17 17.18
N GLY A 122 6.47 -9.63 16.78
CA GLY A 122 5.19 -9.24 17.37
C GLY A 122 4.78 -7.78 17.08
N GLU A 123 3.57 -7.42 17.49
CA GLU A 123 3.11 -6.03 17.49
C GLU A 123 3.53 -5.31 18.80
N PRO A 124 3.84 -4.00 18.76
CA PRO A 124 3.68 -3.06 17.64
C PRO A 124 4.87 -2.98 16.67
N TRP A 125 5.95 -3.73 16.93
CA TRP A 125 7.21 -3.59 16.19
C TRP A 125 7.11 -4.01 14.73
N ALA A 126 6.31 -5.04 14.42
CA ALA A 126 6.03 -5.46 13.05
C ALA A 126 5.41 -4.31 12.23
N SER A 127 4.39 -3.63 12.77
CA SER A 127 3.75 -2.49 12.11
C SER A 127 4.69 -1.29 11.96
N VAL A 128 5.49 -0.98 12.99
CA VAL A 128 6.46 0.13 12.93
C VAL A 128 7.51 -0.12 11.86
N LEU A 129 8.11 -1.31 11.82
CA LEU A 129 9.14 -1.64 10.83
C LEU A 129 8.56 -1.75 9.43
N PHE A 130 7.40 -2.38 9.28
CA PHE A 130 6.72 -2.50 8.00
C PHE A 130 6.33 -1.13 7.44
N GLY A 131 5.64 -0.30 8.22
CA GLY A 131 5.23 1.04 7.81
C GLY A 131 6.42 1.97 7.56
N GLY A 132 7.44 1.92 8.41
CA GLY A 132 8.69 2.66 8.23
C GLY A 132 9.43 2.26 6.95
N THR A 133 9.42 0.97 6.62
CA THR A 133 10.01 0.46 5.36
C THR A 133 9.23 0.95 4.15
N LEU A 134 7.89 0.86 4.16
CA LEU A 134 7.07 1.39 3.07
C LEU A 134 7.32 2.88 2.84
N LEU A 135 7.31 3.69 3.90
CA LEU A 135 7.60 5.12 3.79
C LEU A 135 9.03 5.41 3.32
N SER A 136 10.01 4.63 3.78
CA SER A 136 11.40 4.75 3.32
C SER A 136 11.49 4.47 1.82
N VAL A 137 10.80 3.43 1.34
CA VAL A 137 10.69 3.10 -0.08
C VAL A 137 10.03 4.25 -0.85
N THR A 138 8.91 4.78 -0.38
CA THR A 138 8.22 5.94 -1.01
C THR A 138 9.15 7.16 -1.08
N PHE A 139 9.90 7.48 -0.03
CA PHE A 139 10.77 8.65 -0.01
C PHE A 139 12.11 8.47 -0.75
N THR A 140 12.45 7.25 -1.19
CA THR A 140 13.73 6.96 -1.86
C THR A 140 13.55 6.40 -3.26
N MET A 141 12.78 5.32 -3.42
CA MET A 141 12.57 4.68 -4.72
C MET A 141 11.71 5.53 -5.66
N PHE A 142 10.82 6.38 -5.15
CA PHE A 142 10.01 7.23 -6.03
C PHE A 142 10.88 8.31 -6.70
N PRO A 143 11.78 9.01 -5.98
CA PRO A 143 12.75 9.87 -6.64
C PRO A 143 13.70 9.11 -7.58
N LEU A 144 14.23 7.98 -7.14
CA LEU A 144 15.29 7.27 -7.88
C LEU A 144 14.79 6.54 -9.13
N LEU A 145 13.63 5.90 -9.05
CA LEU A 145 13.09 5.03 -10.10
C LEU A 145 11.78 5.53 -10.68
N GLY A 146 11.00 6.27 -9.89
CA GLY A 146 9.77 6.92 -10.33
C GLY A 146 10.00 8.30 -10.96
N HIS A 147 11.23 8.82 -10.88
CA HIS A 147 11.61 10.16 -11.31
C HIS A 147 10.77 11.28 -10.70
N THR A 148 10.27 11.09 -9.48
CA THR A 148 9.61 12.17 -8.75
C THR A 148 10.66 13.17 -8.25
N PRO A 149 10.29 14.43 -7.96
CA PRO A 149 11.13 15.31 -7.17
C PRO A 149 11.55 14.63 -5.84
N PRO A 150 12.66 15.04 -5.20
CA PRO A 150 12.98 14.55 -3.86
C PRO A 150 11.94 15.04 -2.83
N PRO A 151 11.75 14.33 -1.70
CA PRO A 151 10.72 14.69 -0.70
C PRO A 151 10.85 16.10 -0.12
N SER A 152 12.06 16.69 -0.12
CA SER A 152 12.30 18.08 0.29
C SER A 152 11.65 19.12 -0.62
N GLN A 153 11.25 18.73 -1.83
CA GLN A 153 10.54 19.57 -2.80
C GLN A 153 9.04 19.26 -2.84
N TRP A 154 8.57 18.26 -2.08
CA TRP A 154 7.16 17.89 -2.10
C TRP A 154 6.35 18.91 -1.30
N PRO A 155 5.18 19.31 -1.81
CA PRO A 155 4.23 20.08 -1.03
C PRO A 155 3.81 19.37 0.26
N ALA A 156 3.52 20.13 1.30
CA ALA A 156 3.15 19.57 2.60
C ALA A 156 1.90 18.69 2.54
N ASP A 157 0.92 19.02 1.71
CA ASP A 157 -0.29 18.21 1.50
C ASP A 157 -0.01 16.87 0.81
N VAL A 158 1.02 16.79 -0.04
CA VAL A 158 1.50 15.53 -0.64
C VAL A 158 2.16 14.66 0.43
N ILE A 159 3.02 15.24 1.27
CA ILE A 159 3.67 14.51 2.38
C ILE A 159 2.61 13.99 3.37
N LEU A 160 1.66 14.84 3.78
CA LEU A 160 0.61 14.46 4.71
C LEU A 160 -0.29 13.36 4.15
N THR A 161 -0.59 13.43 2.85
CA THR A 161 -1.39 12.39 2.20
C THR A 161 -0.64 11.07 2.15
N ALA A 162 0.63 11.08 1.75
CA ALA A 162 1.47 9.89 1.74
C ALA A 162 1.57 9.24 3.13
N LEU A 163 1.80 10.03 4.18
CA LEU A 163 1.83 9.51 5.55
C LEU A 163 0.49 8.90 5.96
N GLY A 164 -0.61 9.62 5.73
CA GLY A 164 -1.95 9.19 6.13
C GLY A 164 -2.41 7.90 5.42
N THR A 165 -2.12 7.77 4.12
CA THR A 165 -2.52 6.61 3.31
C THR A 165 -1.71 5.37 3.69
N HIS A 166 -0.43 5.52 4.00
CA HIS A 166 0.40 4.43 4.54
C HIS A 166 -0.05 3.99 5.94
N VAL A 167 -0.41 4.93 6.82
CA VAL A 167 -0.98 4.58 8.13
C VAL A 167 -2.27 3.77 7.95
N ALA A 168 -3.16 4.20 7.05
CA ALA A 168 -4.39 3.47 6.74
C ALA A 168 -4.10 2.04 6.25
N TYR A 169 -3.10 1.88 5.38
CA TYR A 169 -2.65 0.57 4.91
C TYR A 169 -2.19 -0.31 6.08
N VAL A 170 -1.22 0.17 6.86
CA VAL A 170 -0.55 -0.61 7.92
C VAL A 170 -1.54 -1.03 8.99
N VAL A 171 -2.41 -0.11 9.42
CA VAL A 171 -3.46 -0.40 10.40
C VAL A 171 -4.44 -1.45 9.88
N ALA A 172 -4.91 -1.32 8.64
CA ALA A 172 -5.84 -2.30 8.06
C ALA A 172 -5.20 -3.69 7.89
N ALA A 173 -3.93 -3.75 7.47
CA ALA A 173 -3.19 -5.00 7.38
C ALA A 173 -3.03 -5.68 8.75
N ALA A 174 -2.60 -4.92 9.76
CA ALA A 174 -2.41 -5.43 11.12
C ALA A 174 -3.70 -5.94 11.75
N LEU A 175 -4.80 -5.18 11.62
CA LEU A 175 -6.12 -5.57 12.11
C LEU A 175 -6.65 -6.82 11.37
N THR A 176 -6.43 -6.92 10.07
CA THR A 176 -6.87 -8.08 9.28
C THR A 176 -6.12 -9.33 9.69
N ASP A 177 -4.79 -9.25 9.85
CA ASP A 177 -4.01 -10.38 10.35
C ASP A 177 -4.42 -10.77 11.79
N ASP A 178 -4.71 -9.80 12.65
CA ASP A 178 -5.21 -10.05 14.01
C ASP A 178 -6.50 -10.87 14.04
N VAL A 179 -7.46 -10.52 13.17
CA VAL A 179 -8.75 -11.22 13.09
C VAL A 179 -8.60 -12.64 12.56
N LEU A 180 -7.61 -12.91 11.70
CA LEU A 180 -7.43 -14.19 11.01
C LEU A 180 -6.50 -15.18 11.73
N ARG A 181 -5.80 -14.74 12.78
CA ARG A 181 -4.77 -15.52 13.52
C ARG A 181 -5.35 -16.50 14.54
#